data_AF-A0A2E1KBE1-F1
#
_entry.id   AF-A0A2E1KBE1-F1
#
_cell.length_a   1.000
_cell.length_b   1.000
_cell.length_c   1.000
_cell.angle_alpha   90.00
_cell.angle_beta   90.00
_cell.angle_gamma   90.00
#
_symmetry.space_group_name_H-M   'P 1'
#
loop_
_entity.id
_entity.type
_entity.pdbx_description
1 polymer ?
#
loop_
_entity_poly.entity_id
_entity_poly.type
_entity_poly.pdbx_seq_one_letter_code
_entity_poly.pdbx_strand_id
1 'polypeptide(L)' 'MAKLSSFPFDLDLSMLDTGSITNILNDIELHLPRMENSGDVSHLLEVKAFFENELKVAKRLH' A
#
# COMPACT_ATOMS: atom_id res chain seq x y z
N MET A 1 -18.89 6.58 -12.04
CA MET A 1 -17.90 7.56 -11.56
C MET A 1 -17.09 6.86 -10.47
N ALA A 2 -15.93 6.30 -10.82
CA ALA A 2 -15.06 5.65 -9.87
C ALA A 2 -14.63 6.70 -8.85
N LYS A 3 -15.05 6.53 -7.59
CA LYS A 3 -14.59 7.37 -6.48
C LYS A 3 -13.10 7.08 -6.37
N LEU A 4 -12.28 7.94 -6.98
CA LEU A 4 -10.85 8.05 -6.70
C LEU A 4 -10.78 8.29 -5.19
N SER A 5 -10.61 7.20 -4.44
CA SER A 5 -10.27 7.24 -3.02
C SER A 5 -8.91 7.90 -2.98
N SER A 6 -8.92 9.22 -2.83
CA SER A 6 -7.72 10.01 -2.62
C SER A 6 -7.14 9.50 -1.32
N PHE A 7 -6.17 8.61 -1.43
CA PHE A 7 -5.31 8.24 -0.33
C PHE A 7 -4.85 9.55 0.33
N PRO A 8 -5.10 9.77 1.63
CA PRO A 8 -4.97 11.10 2.24
C PRO A 8 -3.52 11.54 2.46
N PHE A 9 -2.57 10.74 1.98
CA PHE A 9 -1.15 10.99 2.09
C PHE A 9 -0.60 11.35 0.72
N ASP A 10 -0.09 12.58 0.58
CA ASP A 10 0.75 12.98 -0.53
C ASP A 10 2.13 12.34 -0.31
N LEU A 11 2.24 11.06 -0.65
CA LEU A 11 3.42 10.23 -0.41
C LEU A 11 4.18 10.08 -1.73
N ASP A 12 5.31 10.78 -1.84
CA ASP A 12 6.21 10.64 -2.98
C ASP A 12 6.96 9.31 -2.90
N LEU A 13 6.59 8.38 -3.79
CA LEU A 13 7.21 7.06 -3.93
C LEU A 13 8.23 6.99 -5.07
N SER A 14 8.54 8.10 -5.73
CA SER A 14 9.49 8.14 -6.86
C SER A 14 10.90 7.68 -6.49
N MET A 15 11.26 7.78 -5.21
CA MET A 15 12.56 7.38 -4.66
C MET A 15 12.53 5.96 -4.06
N LEU A 16 11.37 5.31 -3.99
CA LEU A 16 11.26 3.96 -3.41
C LEU A 16 11.57 2.90 -4.47
N ASP A 17 12.52 2.02 -4.16
CA ASP A 17 12.81 0.87 -5.01
C ASP A 17 11.76 -0.24 -4.82
N THR A 18 11.67 -1.13 -5.81
CA THR A 18 10.79 -2.31 -5.81
C THR A 18 10.94 -3.17 -4.55
N GLY A 19 12.17 -3.33 -4.03
CA GLY A 19 12.45 -4.08 -2.81
C GLY A 19 11.84 -3.41 -1.57
N SER A 20 12.00 -2.10 -1.44
CA SER A 20 11.38 -1.30 -0.37
C SER A 20 9.85 -1.42 -0.39
N ILE A 21 9.21 -1.31 -1.56
CA ILE A 21 7.74 -1.50 -1.69
C ILE A 21 7.33 -2.91 -1.24
N THR A 22 8.08 -3.93 -1.66
CA THR A 22 7.77 -5.33 -1.32
C THR A 22 7.93 -5.59 0.18
N ASN A 23 8.94 -4.99 0.82
CA ASN A 23 9.14 -5.10 2.27
C ASN A 23 7.98 -4.47 3.05
N ILE A 24 7.54 -3.27 2.65
CA ILE A 24 6.38 -2.61 3.27
C ILE A 24 5.12 -3.48 3.17
N LEU A 25 4.87 -4.06 2.00
CA LEU A 25 3.72 -4.97 1.81
C LEU A 25 3.80 -6.20 2.73
N ASN A 26 4.99 -6.81 2.85
CA ASN A 26 5.21 -7.92 3.77
C ASN A 26 4.95 -7.53 5.23
N ASP A 27 5.44 -6.37 5.66
CA ASP A 27 5.23 -5.89 7.03
C ASP A 27 3.74 -5.68 7.33
N ILE A 28 2.99 -5.12 6.36
CA ILE A 28 1.53 -4.97 6.46
C ILE A 28 0.85 -6.32 6.62
N GLU A 29 1.21 -7.33 5.80
CA GLU A 29 0.63 -8.66 5.88
C GLU A 29 0.94 -9.39 7.19
N LEU A 30 2.12 -9.16 7.76
CA LEU A 30 2.50 -9.71 9.06
C LEU A 30 1.74 -9.05 10.22
N HIS A 31 1.38 -7.78 10.09
CA HIS A 31 0.68 -7.02 11.14
C HIS A 31 -0.84 -7.16 11.09
N LEU A 32 -1.43 -7.32 9.89
CA LEU A 32 -2.88 -7.43 9.69
C LEU A 32 -3.57 -8.44 10.63
N PRO A 33 -3.07 -9.69 10.81
CA PRO A 33 -3.71 -10.67 11.69
C PRO A 33 -3.69 -10.31 13.17
N ARG A 34 -2.84 -9.35 13.57
CA ARG A 34 -2.68 -8.91 14.96
C ARG A 34 -3.49 -7.66 15.28
N MET A 35 -4.19 -7.08 14.30
CA MET A 35 -5.01 -5.90 14.51
C MET A 35 -6.41 -6.29 14.96
N GLU A 36 -6.84 -5.71 16.08
CA GLU A 36 -8.18 -5.94 16.66
C GLU A 36 -9.19 -4.88 16.24
N ASN A 37 -8.72 -3.69 15.83
CA ASN A 37 -9.57 -2.57 15.43
C ASN A 37 -9.92 -2.66 13.94
N SER A 38 -11.20 -2.87 13.63
CA SER A 38 -11.73 -2.97 12.27
C SER A 38 -11.55 -1.69 11.44
N GLY A 39 -11.54 -0.52 12.07
CA GLY A 39 -11.27 0.76 11.39
C GLY A 39 -9.81 0.86 10.94
N ASP A 40 -8.88 0.52 11.83
CA ASP A 40 -7.44 0.56 11.53
C ASP A 40 -7.05 -0.50 10.50
N VAL A 41 -7.69 -1.68 10.53
CA VAL A 41 -7.55 -2.72 9.49
C VAL A 41 -7.99 -2.18 8.13
N SER A 42 -9.13 -1.46 8.08
CA SER A 42 -9.65 -0.92 6.82
C SER A 42 -8.69 0.11 6.22
N HIS A 43 -8.14 1.02 7.04
CA HIS A 43 -7.12 1.97 6.58
C HIS A 43 -5.83 1.26 6.13
N LEU A 44 -5.39 0.23 6.86
CA LEU A 44 -4.18 -0.50 6.49
C LEU A 44 -4.35 -1.27 5.18
N LEU A 45 -5.55 -1.78 4.89
CA LEU A 45 -5.88 -2.40 3.61
C LEU A 45 -5.88 -1.40 2.45
N GLU A 46 -6.32 -0.15 2.68
CA GLU A 46 -6.22 0.92 1.68
C GLU A 46 -4.75 1.25 1.39
N VAL A 47 -3.91 1.33 2.43
CA VAL A 47 -2.45 1.54 2.29
C VAL A 47 -1.83 0.39 1.50
N LYS A 48 -2.18 -0.85 1.84
CA LYS A 48 -1.72 -2.04 1.13
C LYS A 48 -2.07 -1.98 -0.36
N ALA A 49 -3.33 -1.66 -0.68
CA ALA A 49 -3.80 -1.59 -2.06
C ALA A 49 -3.06 -0.51 -2.88
N PHE A 50 -2.72 0.61 -2.26
CA PHE A 50 -1.90 1.66 -2.88
C PHE A 50 -0.52 1.15 -3.26
N PHE A 51 0.22 0.55 -2.32
CA PHE A 51 1.56 0.00 -2.58
C PHE A 51 1.53 -1.17 -3.58
N GLU A 52 0.51 -2.02 -3.56
CA GLU A 52 0.34 -3.08 -4.57
C GLU A 52 0.14 -2.51 -5.98
N ASN A 53 -0.55 -1.38 -6.11
CA ASN A 53 -0.74 -0.72 -7.40
C ASN A 53 0.58 -0.11 -7.93
N GLU A 54 1.33 0.56 -7.06
CA GLU A 54 2.66 1.08 -7.41
C GLU A 54 3.63 -0.03 -7.81
N LEU A 55 3.62 -1.17 -7.10
CA LEU A 55 4.42 -2.33 -7.46
C LEU A 55 4.06 -2.88 -8.86
N LYS A 56 2.78 -2.86 -9.22
CA LYS A 56 2.31 -3.26 -10.57
C LYS A 56 2.76 -2.26 -11.63
N VAL A 57 2.77 -0.96 -11.33
CA VAL A 57 3.26 0.07 -12.26
C VAL A 57 4.77 -0.08 -12.47
N ALA A 58 5.54 -0.21 -11.39
CA ALA A 58 6.99 -0.45 -11.46
C ALA A 58 7.32 -1.69 -12.29
N LYS A 59 6.61 -2.81 -12.08
CA LYS A 59 6.80 -4.05 -12.86
C LYS A 59 6.41 -3.96 -14.33
N ARG A 60 5.63 -2.95 -14.75
CA ARG A 60 5.27 -2.73 -16.17
C ARG A 60 6.28 -1.86 -16.91
N LEU A 61 7.16 -1.17 -16.18
CA LEU A 61 8.21 -0.31 -16.73
C LEU A 61 9.57 -1.04 -16.87
N HIS A 62 9.69 -2.26 -16.33
CA HIS A 62 10.83 -3.16 -16.46
C HIS A 62 10.58 -4.26 -17.49
#